data_AF-A0A136IM07-F1
#
_entry.id   AF-A0A136IM07-F1
#
_cell.length_a   1.000
_cell.length_b   1.000
_cell.length_c   1.000
_cell.angle_alpha   90.00
_cell.angle_beta   90.00
_cell.angle_gamma   90.00
#
_symmetry.space_group_name_H-M   'P 1'
#
loop_
_entity.id
_entity.type
_entity.pdbx_description
1 polymer ?
#
loop_
_entity_poly.entity_id
_entity_poly.type
_entity_poly.pdbx_seq_one_letter_code
_entity_poly.pdbx_strand_id
1 'polypeptide(L)'
;MHFASIAITFLAAAFAPAIANPIAPRQAAISTTCLDASQKIAFYDENVAQLAICGGIAGKITKCGGAPTSTIGQSGTAKFSLKPLTAGATLNISKGRWERCIKAARKTCQNGSLKATCPGGASSGDTEFTLANP
;
A
#
# COMPACT_ATOMS: atom_id res chain seq x y z
N MET A 1 -7.79 -14.99 80.44
CA MET A 1 -8.34 -14.12 79.38
C MET A 1 -7.42 -14.28 78.17
N HIS A 2 -7.83 -15.05 77.16
CA HIS A 2 -7.02 -15.35 75.97
C HIS A 2 -7.36 -14.33 74.87
N PHE A 3 -6.38 -13.56 74.42
CA PHE A 3 -6.49 -12.69 73.24
C PHE A 3 -5.96 -13.44 72.02
N ALA A 4 -6.84 -13.79 71.08
CA ALA A 4 -6.47 -14.37 69.80
C ALA A 4 -6.11 -13.25 68.81
N SER A 5 -4.86 -13.22 68.35
CA SER A 5 -4.40 -12.31 67.29
C SER A 5 -4.70 -12.91 65.92
N ILE A 6 -5.54 -12.23 65.13
CA ILE A 6 -5.83 -12.58 63.73
C ILE A 6 -4.87 -11.80 62.84
N ALA A 7 -3.96 -12.51 62.15
CA ALA A 7 -3.10 -11.93 61.14
C ALA A 7 -3.83 -11.87 59.80
N ILE A 8 -4.10 -10.67 59.28
CA ILE A 8 -4.71 -10.44 57.97
C ILE A 8 -3.57 -10.38 56.94
N THR A 9 -3.44 -11.42 56.12
CA THR A 9 -2.47 -11.47 55.02
C THR A 9 -3.06 -10.76 53.80
N PHE A 10 -2.55 -9.57 53.47
CA PHE A 10 -2.91 -8.88 52.23
C PHE A 10 -2.18 -9.52 51.04
N LEU A 11 -2.93 -10.16 50.14
CA LEU A 11 -2.44 -10.65 48.86
C LEU A 11 -2.36 -9.45 47.88
N ALA A 12 -1.15 -8.95 47.61
CA ALA A 12 -0.95 -7.92 46.60
C ALA A 12 -1.08 -8.54 45.19
N ALA A 13 -2.19 -8.27 44.51
CA ALA A 13 -2.35 -8.62 43.10
C ALA A 13 -1.44 -7.71 42.25
N ALA A 14 -0.43 -8.28 41.62
CA ALA A 14 0.42 -7.58 40.67
C ALA A 14 -0.37 -7.27 39.38
N PHE A 15 -0.82 -6.03 39.23
CA PHE A 15 -1.32 -5.51 37.95
C PHE A 15 -0.13 -5.15 37.06
N ALA A 16 0.29 -6.07 36.19
CA ALA A 16 1.21 -5.74 35.11
C ALA A 16 0.46 -4.95 34.02
N PRO A 17 0.92 -3.75 33.62
CA PRO A 17 0.32 -3.04 32.50
C PRO A 17 0.60 -3.79 31.19
N ALA A 18 -0.44 -4.00 30.38
CA ALA A 18 -0.28 -4.51 29.03
C ALA A 18 0.47 -3.48 28.17
N ILE A 19 1.71 -3.79 27.80
CA ILE A 19 2.51 -2.96 26.88
C ILE A 19 1.95 -3.19 25.48
N ALA A 20 1.23 -2.22 24.94
CA ALA A 20 0.83 -2.26 23.54
C ALA A 20 2.09 -2.17 22.68
N ASN A 21 2.47 -3.26 22.01
CA ASN A 21 3.55 -3.21 21.02
C ASN A 21 3.14 -2.28 19.88
N PRO A 22 3.93 -1.27 19.53
CA PRO A 22 3.63 -0.42 18.38
C PRO A 22 3.63 -1.30 17.12
N ILE A 23 2.46 -1.41 16.49
CA ILE A 23 2.33 -2.07 15.20
C ILE A 23 3.11 -1.20 14.22
N ALA A 24 4.26 -1.66 13.73
CA ALA A 24 5.01 -0.95 12.72
C ALA A 24 4.07 -0.63 11.54
N PRO A 25 4.01 0.62 11.05
CA PRO A 25 3.11 0.98 9.98
C PRO A 25 3.43 0.12 8.76
N ARG A 26 2.42 -0.54 8.19
CA ARG A 26 2.59 -1.34 6.97
C ARG A 26 3.17 -0.43 5.89
N GLN A 27 4.35 -0.79 5.38
CA GLN A 27 4.99 -0.05 4.29
C GLN A 27 3.99 0.08 3.13
N ALA A 28 3.88 1.27 2.55
CA ALA A 28 2.94 1.52 1.46
C ALA A 28 3.53 1.14 0.09
N ALA A 29 4.85 1.13 -0.05
CA ALA A 29 5.61 0.53 -1.14
C ALA A 29 6.75 -0.30 -0.55
N ILE A 30 7.01 -1.49 -1.11
CA ILE A 30 8.09 -2.40 -0.68
C ILE A 30 9.42 -1.96 -1.29
N SER A 31 9.39 -1.56 -2.56
CA SER A 31 10.55 -1.07 -3.29
C SER A 31 10.14 0.04 -4.24
N THR A 32 11.09 0.92 -4.56
CA THR A 32 10.92 1.96 -5.58
C THR A 32 12.26 2.20 -6.26
N THR A 33 12.24 2.23 -7.59
CA THR A 33 13.40 2.48 -8.45
C THR A 33 13.04 3.63 -9.37
N CYS A 34 13.83 4.71 -9.33
CA CYS A 34 13.69 5.81 -10.28
C CYS A 34 14.36 5.37 -11.59
N LEU A 35 13.60 5.37 -12.69
CA LEU A 35 14.07 4.83 -13.97
C LEU A 35 14.74 5.94 -14.79
N ASP A 36 14.03 7.04 -15.00
CA ASP A 36 14.55 8.21 -15.72
C ASP A 36 13.94 9.49 -15.13
N ALA A 37 14.75 10.23 -14.37
CA ALA A 37 14.38 11.49 -13.73
C ALA A 37 14.16 12.64 -14.73
N SER A 38 14.60 12.49 -15.98
CA SER A 38 14.47 13.51 -17.03
C SER A 38 13.08 13.53 -17.68
N GLN A 39 12.35 12.40 -17.62
CA GLN A 39 11.00 12.32 -18.17
C GLN A 39 10.07 13.35 -17.55
N LYS A 40 9.38 14.11 -18.41
CA LYS A 40 8.39 15.09 -17.99
C LYS A 40 7.04 14.41 -17.89
N ILE A 41 6.60 14.17 -16.66
CA ILE A 41 5.29 13.60 -16.35
C ILE A 41 4.53 14.67 -15.58
N ALA A 42 3.46 15.21 -16.17
CA ALA A 42 2.66 16.23 -15.54
C ALA A 42 1.87 15.65 -14.37
N PHE A 43 1.84 16.36 -13.24
CA PHE A 43 1.14 15.90 -12.04
C PHE A 43 -0.36 15.68 -12.31
N TYR A 44 -1.00 16.54 -13.10
CA TYR A 44 -2.39 16.36 -13.50
C TYR A 44 -2.60 15.03 -14.24
N ASP A 45 -1.78 14.79 -15.27
CA ASP A 45 -1.83 13.57 -16.09
C ASP A 45 -1.60 12.31 -15.24
N GLU A 46 -0.64 12.34 -14.32
CA GLU A 46 -0.40 11.23 -13.39
C GLU A 46 -1.63 10.93 -12.53
N ASN A 47 -2.27 11.97 -11.98
CA ASN A 47 -3.45 11.78 -11.14
C ASN A 47 -4.66 11.25 -11.91
N VAL A 48 -4.80 11.60 -13.20
CA VAL A 48 -5.84 11.04 -14.06
C VAL A 48 -5.47 9.60 -14.45
N ALA A 49 -4.22 9.36 -14.86
CA ALA A 49 -3.73 8.06 -15.28
C ALA A 49 -3.80 7.01 -14.16
N GLN A 50 -3.47 7.37 -12.90
CA GLN A 50 -3.58 6.44 -11.77
C GLN A 50 -5.03 6.01 -11.52
N LEU A 51 -6.01 6.86 -11.83
CA LEU A 51 -7.43 6.56 -11.66
C LEU A 51 -8.02 5.80 -12.84
N ALA A 52 -7.36 5.84 -14.00
CA ALA A 52 -7.82 5.19 -15.24
C ALA A 52 -7.59 3.67 -15.26
N ILE A 53 -6.82 3.10 -14.32
CA ILE A 53 -6.58 1.66 -14.28
C ILE A 53 -7.91 0.88 -14.16
N CYS A 54 -7.94 -0.31 -14.76
CA CYS A 54 -9.06 -1.26 -14.71
C CYS A 54 -10.39 -0.67 -15.19
N GLY A 55 -10.31 0.18 -16.22
CA GLY A 55 -11.47 0.87 -16.81
C GLY A 55 -11.95 2.07 -16.00
N GLY A 56 -11.20 2.48 -14.98
CA GLY A 56 -11.58 3.56 -14.05
C GLY A 56 -11.82 3.05 -12.65
N ILE A 57 -10.79 3.07 -11.79
CA ILE A 57 -10.90 2.75 -10.36
C ILE A 57 -11.43 3.95 -9.53
N ALA A 58 -11.91 4.99 -10.21
CA ALA A 58 -12.69 6.09 -9.63
C ALA A 58 -14.20 5.80 -9.77
N GLY A 59 -15.00 6.25 -8.81
CA GLY A 59 -16.47 6.10 -8.86
C GLY A 59 -16.97 4.75 -8.33
N LYS A 60 -17.79 4.03 -9.11
CA LYS A 60 -18.46 2.78 -8.68
C LYS A 60 -17.48 1.62 -8.43
N ILE A 61 -16.35 1.62 -9.13
CA ILE A 61 -15.28 0.63 -8.98
C ILE A 61 -14.31 1.18 -7.93
N THR A 62 -14.28 0.56 -6.76
CA THR A 62 -13.36 0.92 -5.66
C THR A 62 -12.15 -0.01 -5.57
N LYS A 63 -12.09 -1.02 -6.44
CA LYS A 63 -11.01 -2.00 -6.55
C LYS A 63 -10.76 -2.37 -8.01
N CYS A 64 -9.50 -2.51 -8.37
CA CYS A 64 -9.12 -3.28 -9.54
C CYS A 64 -9.15 -4.76 -9.15
N GLY A 65 -10.21 -5.46 -9.53
CA GLY A 65 -10.41 -6.89 -9.31
C GLY A 65 -11.20 -7.49 -10.46
N GLY A 66 -11.58 -8.77 -10.35
CA GLY A 66 -12.25 -9.47 -11.46
C GLY A 66 -11.28 -10.20 -12.40
N ALA A 67 -10.13 -10.60 -11.85
CA ALA A 67 -9.13 -11.45 -12.51
C ALA A 67 -8.29 -10.88 -13.69
N PRO A 68 -8.10 -9.55 -13.90
CA PRO A 68 -7.15 -9.12 -14.91
C PRO A 68 -5.71 -9.43 -14.45
N THR A 69 -4.87 -9.95 -15.34
CA THR A 69 -3.43 -10.21 -15.06
C THR A 69 -2.57 -8.96 -15.26
N SER A 70 -3.12 -7.93 -15.89
CA SER A 70 -2.47 -6.63 -16.03
C SER A 70 -3.51 -5.55 -16.28
N THR A 71 -3.13 -4.30 -16.04
CA THR A 71 -3.93 -3.15 -16.43
C THR A 71 -3.05 -1.96 -16.79
N ILE A 72 -3.61 -1.06 -17.59
CA ILE A 72 -2.99 0.20 -17.97
C ILE A 72 -3.95 1.32 -17.61
N GLY A 73 -3.40 2.40 -17.06
CA GLY A 73 -4.08 3.69 -16.92
C GLY A 73 -3.21 4.75 -17.58
N GLN A 74 -3.79 5.58 -18.44
CA GLN A 74 -3.03 6.54 -19.22
C GLN A 74 -3.80 7.86 -19.36
N SER A 75 -3.06 8.96 -19.28
CA SER A 75 -3.53 10.32 -19.57
C SER A 75 -2.34 11.16 -19.97
N GLY A 76 -2.39 11.85 -21.12
CA GLY A 76 -1.34 12.75 -21.59
C GLY A 76 0.07 12.16 -21.44
N THR A 77 0.87 12.81 -20.60
CA THR A 77 2.29 12.49 -20.31
C THR A 77 2.51 11.39 -19.27
N ALA A 78 1.47 10.69 -18.82
CA ALA A 78 1.55 9.67 -17.79
C ALA A 78 0.90 8.35 -18.22
N LYS A 79 1.65 7.26 -18.09
CA LYS A 79 1.17 5.89 -18.29
C LYS A 79 1.59 5.01 -17.11
N PHE A 80 0.60 4.48 -16.40
CA PHE A 80 0.77 3.41 -15.44
C PHE A 80 0.57 2.06 -16.12
N SER A 81 1.49 1.12 -15.89
CA SER A 81 1.34 -0.30 -16.21
C SER A 81 1.47 -1.10 -14.92
N LEU A 82 0.45 -1.89 -14.56
CA LEU A 82 0.36 -2.61 -13.30
C LEU A 82 0.12 -4.11 -13.54
N LYS A 83 0.83 -4.97 -12.82
CA LYS A 83 0.70 -6.44 -12.88
C LYS A 83 1.02 -7.10 -11.53
N PRO A 84 0.51 -8.32 -11.26
CA PRO A 84 0.99 -9.16 -10.16
C PRO A 84 2.45 -9.56 -10.36
N LEU A 85 3.19 -9.73 -9.27
CA LEU A 85 4.53 -10.33 -9.29
C LEU A 85 4.50 -11.86 -9.25
N THR A 86 3.48 -12.43 -8.61
CA THR A 86 3.31 -13.88 -8.51
C THR A 86 2.76 -14.44 -9.82
N ALA A 87 3.46 -15.43 -10.40
CA ALA A 87 2.98 -16.13 -11.60
C ALA A 87 1.60 -16.77 -11.35
N GLY A 88 0.69 -16.63 -12.32
CA GLY A 88 -0.68 -17.13 -12.22
C GLY A 88 -1.61 -16.33 -11.31
N ALA A 89 -1.11 -15.30 -10.60
CA ALA A 89 -1.97 -14.41 -9.84
C ALA A 89 -2.66 -13.37 -10.74
N THR A 90 -3.71 -12.76 -10.21
CA THR A 90 -4.50 -11.71 -10.86
C THR A 90 -4.52 -10.46 -9.99
N LEU A 91 -4.83 -9.29 -10.56
CA LEU A 91 -4.97 -8.06 -9.79
C LEU A 91 -6.21 -8.11 -8.87
N ASN A 92 -6.02 -7.61 -7.65
CA ASN A 92 -7.02 -7.46 -6.59
C ASN A 92 -6.64 -6.29 -5.66
N ILE A 93 -6.36 -5.12 -6.23
CA ILE A 93 -5.90 -3.94 -5.50
C ILE A 93 -7.04 -2.94 -5.27
N SER A 94 -7.23 -2.50 -4.03
CA SER A 94 -8.19 -1.43 -3.72
C SER A 94 -7.61 -0.05 -4.05
N LYS A 95 -8.49 0.91 -4.38
CA LYS A 95 -8.10 2.30 -4.67
C LYS A 95 -7.19 2.89 -3.60
N GLY A 96 -7.58 2.80 -2.33
CA GLY A 96 -6.79 3.37 -1.24
C GLY A 96 -5.41 2.71 -1.05
N ARG A 97 -5.26 1.42 -1.38
CA ARG A 97 -3.95 0.75 -1.35
C ARG A 97 -3.08 1.25 -2.50
N TRP A 98 -3.66 1.34 -3.69
CA TRP A 98 -3.01 1.83 -4.89
C TRP A 98 -2.46 3.26 -4.72
N GLU A 99 -3.32 4.20 -4.32
CA GLU A 99 -2.94 5.61 -4.15
C GLU A 99 -1.85 5.79 -3.07
N ARG A 100 -1.93 5.06 -1.96
CA ARG A 100 -0.88 5.10 -0.93
C ARG A 100 0.46 4.57 -1.44
N CYS A 101 0.44 3.52 -2.26
CA CYS A 101 1.64 2.97 -2.87
C CYS A 101 2.29 3.96 -3.83
N ILE A 102 1.50 4.59 -4.72
CA ILE A 102 2.02 5.63 -5.62
C ILE A 102 2.59 6.80 -4.82
N LYS A 103 1.88 7.28 -3.80
CA LYS A 103 2.36 8.37 -2.95
C LYS A 103 3.69 8.01 -2.25
N ALA A 104 3.84 6.77 -1.81
CA ALA A 104 5.09 6.28 -1.22
C ALA A 104 6.21 6.22 -2.27
N ALA A 105 5.93 5.72 -3.47
CA ALA A 105 6.90 5.70 -4.56
C ALA A 105 7.33 7.11 -4.98
N ARG A 106 6.40 8.07 -5.08
CA ARG A 106 6.69 9.49 -5.36
C ARG A 106 7.48 10.19 -4.27
N LYS A 107 7.37 9.74 -3.02
CA LYS A 107 8.24 10.23 -1.94
C LYS A 107 9.71 9.86 -2.18
N THR A 108 9.97 8.73 -2.84
CA THR A 108 11.32 8.28 -3.22
C THR A 108 11.77 8.88 -4.55
N CYS A 109 10.92 8.85 -5.58
CA CYS A 109 11.20 9.38 -6.91
C CYS A 109 10.28 10.58 -7.20
N GLN A 110 10.74 11.76 -6.79
CA GLN A 110 9.94 12.99 -6.86
C GLN A 110 9.52 13.36 -8.29
N ASN A 111 10.39 13.06 -9.27
CA ASN A 111 10.18 13.38 -10.69
C ASN A 111 10.48 12.17 -11.57
N GLY A 112 10.11 12.26 -12.85
CA GLY A 112 10.45 11.26 -13.85
C GLY A 112 9.65 9.97 -13.76
N SER A 113 10.10 8.99 -14.54
CA SER A 113 9.58 7.62 -14.52
C SER A 113 10.12 6.83 -13.34
N LEU A 114 9.31 5.89 -12.87
CA LEU A 114 9.65 5.04 -11.75
C LEU A 114 9.00 3.67 -11.89
N LYS A 115 9.55 2.72 -11.17
CA LYS A 115 8.98 1.39 -10.95
C LYS A 115 8.87 1.16 -9.45
N ALA A 116 7.78 0.59 -8.99
CA ALA A 116 7.61 0.29 -7.58
C ALA A 116 6.76 -0.96 -7.34
N THR A 117 7.01 -1.59 -6.19
CA THR A 117 6.24 -2.75 -5.72
C THR A 117 5.28 -2.31 -4.63
N CYS A 118 4.00 -2.56 -4.84
CA CYS A 118 2.95 -2.36 -3.86
C CYS A 118 2.72 -3.65 -3.06
N PRO A 119 2.69 -3.59 -1.72
CA PRO A 119 2.42 -4.76 -0.91
C PRO A 119 0.99 -5.23 -1.10
N GLY A 120 0.80 -6.50 -1.42
CA GLY A 120 -0.48 -7.09 -1.79
C GLY A 120 -1.00 -6.57 -3.13
N GLY A 121 -2.32 -6.57 -3.28
CA GLY A 121 -2.98 -6.05 -4.49
C GLY A 121 -3.04 -7.06 -5.63
N ALA A 122 -2.55 -8.27 -5.42
CA ALA A 122 -2.82 -9.44 -6.25
C ALA A 122 -3.67 -10.46 -5.49
N SER A 123 -4.23 -11.45 -6.21
CA SER A 123 -4.89 -12.61 -5.61
C SER A 123 -3.92 -13.44 -4.77
N SER A 124 -2.63 -13.41 -5.11
CA SER A 124 -1.53 -13.93 -4.30
C SER A 124 -0.29 -13.05 -4.46
N GLY A 125 0.32 -12.65 -3.35
CA GLY A 125 1.52 -11.81 -3.31
C GLY A 125 1.27 -10.35 -3.69
N ASP A 126 2.33 -9.71 -4.19
CA ASP A 126 2.44 -8.27 -4.41
C ASP A 126 2.17 -7.89 -5.86
N THR A 127 2.09 -6.58 -6.11
CA THR A 127 1.94 -6.01 -7.45
C THR A 127 3.09 -5.07 -7.78
N GLU A 128 3.53 -5.06 -9.03
CA GLU A 128 4.51 -4.13 -9.57
C GLU A 128 3.81 -3.15 -10.50
N PHE A 129 4.16 -1.88 -10.40
CA PHE A 129 3.80 -0.90 -11.41
C PHE A 129 5.00 -0.17 -11.97
N THR A 130 4.88 0.28 -13.22
CA THR A 130 5.75 1.26 -13.85
C THR A 130 4.94 2.50 -14.20
N LEU A 131 5.51 3.67 -13.92
CA LEU A 131 5.04 4.97 -14.40
C LEU A 131 6.07 5.50 -15.39
N ALA A 132 5.63 5.83 -16.60
CA ALA A 132 6.48 6.43 -17.64
C ALA A 132 5.68 7.44 -18.47
N ASN A 133 6.41 8.32 -19.18
CA ASN A 133 5.86 9.10 -20.28
C ASN A 133 5.81 8.19 -21.54
N PRO A 134 4.62 7.91 -22.10
CA PRO A 134 4.42 6.94 -23.19
C PRO A 134 4.99 7.35 -24.55
#